data_AF-A0A368FNX5-F1
#
_entry.id   AF-A0A368FNX5-F1
#
_cell.length_a   1.000
_cell.length_b   1.000
_cell.length_c   1.000
_cell.angle_alpha   90.00
_cell.angle_beta   90.00
_cell.angle_gamma   90.00
#
_symmetry.space_group_name_H-M   'P 1'
#
loop_
_entity.id
_entity.type
_entity.pdbx_description
1 polymer ?
#
loop_
_entity_poly.entity_id
_entity_poly.type
_entity_poly.pdbx_seq_one_letter_code
_entity_poly.pdbx_strand_id
1 'polypeptide(L)'
;MRHAKRYYFAHSPANERENLGENLYYTSELRLDKIQAAEKAMEAWFAELAKYGVGQQNVLTRQLWGRPNTQIGHYTQARNLLFSYMKGNWLGDLIYEIGNSCKTDADCKCDNCKCSKEEALCIVQ
;
A
#
# COMPACT_ATOMS: atom_id res chain seq x y z
N MET A 1 12.94 -2.45 11.40
CA MET A 1 12.57 -3.88 11.56
C MET A 1 12.71 -4.37 13.01
N ARG A 2 11.94 -3.83 13.98
CA ARG A 2 11.94 -4.38 15.36
C ARG A 2 11.10 -5.66 15.45
N HIS A 3 9.91 -5.65 14.85
CA HIS A 3 8.97 -6.77 14.88
C HIS A 3 9.48 -8.02 14.13
N ALA A 4 10.08 -7.84 12.94
CA ALA A 4 10.62 -8.95 12.15
C ALA A 4 11.69 -9.79 12.89
N LYS A 5 12.38 -9.22 13.90
CA LYS A 5 13.36 -9.94 14.73
C LYS A 5 12.73 -10.91 15.73
N ARG A 6 11.40 -10.92 15.87
CA ARG A 6 10.66 -11.88 16.72
C ARG A 6 10.49 -13.25 16.04
N TYR A 7 10.78 -13.35 14.74
CA TYR A 7 10.65 -14.58 13.94
C TYR A 7 9.25 -15.23 14.03
N TYR A 8 8.22 -14.40 14.14
CA TYR A 8 6.83 -14.81 14.23
C TYR A 8 6.02 -14.11 13.15
N PHE A 9 5.43 -14.88 12.22
CA PHE A 9 4.66 -14.34 11.11
C PHE A 9 3.23 -13.99 11.56
N ALA A 10 3.11 -12.82 12.19
CA ALA A 10 1.85 -12.21 12.56
C ALA A 10 2.01 -10.70 12.62
N HIS A 11 0.91 -9.95 12.57
CA HIS A 11 0.96 -8.50 12.74
C HIS A 11 1.53 -8.08 14.09
N SER A 12 2.23 -6.96 14.12
CA SER A 12 2.64 -6.36 15.39
C SER A 12 1.42 -5.87 16.18
N PRO A 13 1.49 -5.92 17.53
CA PRO A 13 0.41 -5.41 18.38
C PRO A 13 0.05 -3.98 18.03
N ALA A 14 -1.25 -3.65 17.97
CA ALA A 14 -1.71 -2.34 17.51
C ALA A 14 -1.13 -1.17 18.30
N ASN A 15 -0.88 -1.35 19.60
CA ASN A 15 -0.25 -0.37 20.48
C ASN A 15 1.25 -0.15 20.20
N GLU A 16 1.95 -1.11 19.59
CA GLU A 16 3.36 -0.94 19.18
C GLU A 16 3.51 -0.21 17.84
N ARG A 17 2.40 -0.02 17.11
CA ARG A 17 2.35 0.58 15.77
C ARG A 17 1.17 1.57 15.64
N GLU A 18 1.00 2.40 16.66
CA GLU A 18 -0.03 3.43 16.69
C GLU A 18 0.05 4.31 15.43
N ASN A 19 -1.09 4.47 14.74
CA ASN A 19 -1.21 5.19 13.47
C ASN A 19 -0.34 4.67 12.31
N LEU A 20 0.21 3.46 12.40
CA LEU A 20 0.97 2.83 11.32
C LEU A 20 0.22 1.64 10.71
N GLY A 21 0.21 1.61 9.39
CA GLY A 21 -0.15 0.43 8.60
C GLY A 21 0.96 -0.61 8.62
N GLU A 22 0.64 -1.86 8.35
CA GLU A 22 1.65 -2.93 8.29
C GLU A 22 1.28 -3.95 7.21
N ASN A 23 2.24 -4.21 6.32
CA ASN A 23 2.21 -5.35 5.42
C ASN A 23 3.31 -6.33 5.85
N LEU A 24 3.02 -7.63 5.74
CA LEU A 24 3.96 -8.69 6.05
C LEU A 24 4.19 -9.55 4.82
N TYR A 25 5.41 -10.06 4.70
CA TYR A 25 5.80 -11.01 3.67
C TYR A 25 6.72 -12.05 4.28
N TYR A 26 6.61 -13.29 3.82
CA TYR A 26 7.55 -14.35 4.15
C TYR A 26 7.77 -15.25 2.93
N THR A 27 8.90 -15.96 2.94
CA THR A 27 9.24 -16.98 1.94
C THR A 27 9.91 -18.15 2.65
N SER A 28 9.83 -19.35 2.07
CA SER A 28 10.59 -20.53 2.52
C SER A 28 12.05 -20.51 2.08
N GLU A 29 12.41 -19.60 1.16
CA GLU A 29 13.77 -19.45 0.66
C GLU A 29 14.69 -18.86 1.74
N LEU A 30 15.67 -19.65 2.18
CA LEU A 30 16.61 -19.23 3.21
C LEU A 30 17.71 -18.35 2.61
N ARG A 31 18.10 -17.30 3.36
CA ARG A 31 19.18 -16.37 2.98
C ARG A 31 18.96 -15.70 1.62
N LEU A 32 17.71 -15.51 1.22
CA LEU A 32 17.35 -14.67 0.09
C LEU A 32 17.95 -13.27 0.27
N ASP A 33 18.47 -12.70 -0.80
CA ASP A 33 18.97 -11.33 -0.79
C ASP A 33 17.85 -10.37 -0.35
N LYS A 34 18.22 -9.33 0.40
CA LYS A 34 17.24 -8.43 1.01
C LYS A 34 16.51 -7.57 -0.02
N ILE A 35 17.17 -7.20 -1.13
CA ILE A 35 16.53 -6.46 -2.22
C ILE A 35 15.57 -7.37 -2.96
N GLN A 36 16.00 -8.59 -3.28
CA GLN A 36 15.11 -9.58 -3.89
C GLN A 36 13.91 -9.93 -3.00
N ALA A 37 14.10 -10.03 -1.69
CA ALA A 37 13.01 -10.25 -0.75
C ALA A 37 12.03 -9.06 -0.73
N ALA A 38 12.53 -7.83 -0.82
CA ALA A 38 11.69 -6.63 -0.89
C ALA A 38 10.92 -6.56 -2.22
N GLU A 39 11.55 -6.88 -3.34
CA GLU A 39 10.90 -6.95 -4.66
C GLU A 39 9.77 -7.97 -4.66
N LYS A 40 10.04 -9.20 -4.24
CA LYS A 40 9.01 -10.26 -4.13
C LYS A 40 7.86 -9.87 -3.19
N ALA A 41 8.16 -9.19 -2.08
CA ALA A 41 7.15 -8.71 -1.14
C ALA A 41 6.22 -7.68 -1.81
N MET A 42 6.81 -6.68 -2.48
CA MET A 42 6.06 -5.64 -3.19
C MET A 42 5.20 -6.23 -4.30
N GLU A 43 5.75 -7.14 -5.11
CA GLU A 43 5.00 -7.85 -6.15
C GLU A 43 3.82 -8.63 -5.57
N ALA A 44 4.04 -9.39 -4.48
CA ALA A 44 2.99 -10.16 -3.84
C ALA A 44 1.85 -9.28 -3.31
N TRP A 45 2.18 -8.16 -2.67
CA TRP A 45 1.19 -7.22 -2.15
C TRP A 45 0.40 -6.52 -3.26
N PHE A 46 1.05 -6.10 -4.35
CA PHE A 46 0.37 -5.44 -5.47
C PHE A 46 -0.43 -6.42 -6.34
N ALA A 47 0.00 -7.68 -6.45
CA ALA A 47 -0.67 -8.72 -7.24
C ALA A 47 -2.10 -9.02 -6.76
N GLU A 48 -2.44 -8.68 -5.50
CA GLU A 48 -3.80 -8.78 -4.97
C GLU A 48 -4.82 -8.05 -5.84
N LEU A 49 -4.46 -6.88 -6.39
CA LEU A 49 -5.33 -6.12 -7.28
C LEU A 49 -5.65 -6.92 -8.55
N ALA A 50 -4.63 -7.46 -9.21
CA ALA A 50 -4.82 -8.23 -10.44
C ALA A 50 -5.58 -9.54 -10.19
N LYS A 51 -5.33 -10.17 -9.04
CA LYS A 51 -5.90 -11.48 -8.71
C LYS A 51 -7.35 -11.41 -8.23
N TYR A 52 -7.68 -10.43 -7.38
CA TYR A 52 -8.98 -10.37 -6.72
C TYR A 52 -9.81 -9.15 -7.13
N GLY A 53 -9.16 -8.08 -7.59
CA GLY A 53 -9.82 -6.84 -8.00
C GLY A 53 -10.43 -6.04 -6.85
N VAL A 54 -10.56 -4.75 -7.06
CA VAL A 54 -11.31 -3.81 -6.19
C VAL A 54 -12.62 -3.36 -6.85
N GLY A 55 -12.61 -3.21 -8.18
CA GLY A 55 -13.70 -2.62 -8.95
C GLY A 55 -13.51 -1.11 -9.17
N GLN A 56 -14.30 -0.54 -10.09
CA GLN A 56 -14.12 0.83 -10.56
C GLN A 56 -14.46 1.91 -9.53
N GLN A 57 -15.28 1.58 -8.52
CA GLN A 57 -15.60 2.52 -7.44
C GLN A 57 -14.39 2.86 -6.57
N ASN A 58 -13.35 2.01 -6.59
CA ASN A 58 -12.12 2.19 -5.81
C ASN A 58 -12.34 2.37 -4.29
N VAL A 59 -13.43 1.84 -3.74
CA VAL A 59 -13.77 1.94 -2.31
C VAL A 59 -13.46 0.62 -1.61
N LEU A 60 -12.78 0.68 -0.47
CA LEU A 60 -12.56 -0.48 0.38
C LEU A 60 -13.80 -0.79 1.21
N THR A 61 -14.77 -1.49 0.61
CA THR A 61 -16.03 -1.82 1.30
C THR A 61 -15.88 -3.02 2.23
N ARG A 62 -16.78 -3.14 3.22
CA ARG A 62 -16.86 -4.33 4.09
C ARG A 62 -17.11 -5.61 3.28
N GLN A 63 -17.89 -5.52 2.20
CA GLN A 63 -18.13 -6.64 1.31
C GLN A 63 -16.84 -7.08 0.60
N LEU A 64 -16.08 -6.11 0.08
CA LEU A 64 -14.78 -6.36 -0.57
C LEU A 64 -13.80 -7.03 0.40
N TRP A 65 -13.72 -6.53 1.64
CA TRP A 65 -12.87 -7.02 2.71
C TRP A 65 -13.25 -8.42 3.19
N GLY A 66 -14.55 -8.74 3.20
CA GLY A 66 -15.09 -10.00 3.67
C GLY A 66 -15.20 -11.10 2.61
N ARG A 67 -14.68 -10.90 1.39
CA ARG A 67 -14.77 -11.89 0.32
C ARG A 67 -14.02 -13.18 0.70
N PRO A 68 -14.66 -14.36 0.61
CA PRO A 68 -14.03 -15.62 1.00
C PRO A 68 -12.81 -15.91 0.12
N ASN A 69 -11.74 -16.42 0.74
CA ASN A 69 -10.49 -16.81 0.06
C ASN A 69 -9.82 -15.69 -0.75
N THR A 70 -9.98 -14.44 -0.32
CA THR A 70 -9.31 -13.29 -0.94
C THR A 70 -8.51 -12.49 0.08
N GLN A 71 -7.50 -11.77 -0.39
CA GLN A 71 -6.79 -10.78 0.41
C GLN A 71 -6.54 -9.56 -0.46
N ILE A 72 -6.95 -8.39 0.02
CA ILE A 72 -6.78 -7.12 -0.70
C ILE A 72 -6.14 -6.02 0.17
N GLY A 73 -5.96 -6.33 1.46
CA GLY A 73 -5.51 -5.38 2.47
C GLY A 73 -4.07 -4.93 2.30
N HIS A 74 -3.22 -5.74 1.64
CA HIS A 74 -1.84 -5.35 1.41
C HIS A 74 -1.76 -4.32 0.29
N TYR A 75 -2.46 -4.58 -0.82
CA TYR A 75 -2.57 -3.62 -1.93
C TYR A 75 -3.18 -2.30 -1.46
N THR A 76 -4.30 -2.33 -0.73
CA THR A 76 -4.97 -1.10 -0.29
C THR A 76 -4.13 -0.29 0.70
N GLN A 77 -3.23 -0.94 1.46
CA GLN A 77 -2.31 -0.27 2.36
C GLN A 77 -1.08 0.31 1.64
N ALA A 78 -0.64 -0.32 0.55
CA ALA A 78 0.54 0.09 -0.20
C ALA A 78 0.43 1.53 -0.74
N ARG A 79 -0.80 2.01 -1.01
CA ARG A 79 -1.07 3.40 -1.37
C ARG A 79 -0.50 4.40 -0.37
N ASN A 80 -0.55 4.12 0.94
CA ASN A 80 -0.07 5.08 1.93
C ASN A 80 1.46 5.10 2.02
N LEU A 81 2.17 4.02 1.65
CA LEU A 81 3.64 4.02 1.62
C LEU A 81 4.23 5.12 0.72
N LEU A 82 3.48 5.55 -0.31
CA LEU A 82 3.89 6.58 -1.26
C LEU A 82 3.66 8.02 -0.77
N PHE A 83 2.76 8.25 0.22
CA PHE A 83 2.33 9.60 0.58
C PHE A 83 2.49 9.97 2.07
N SER A 84 2.61 8.99 2.97
CA SER A 84 3.01 9.19 4.37
C SER A 84 2.96 7.83 5.07
N TYR A 85 3.90 7.48 5.95
CA TYR A 85 3.91 6.25 6.76
C TYR A 85 2.73 6.20 7.75
N MET A 86 1.49 6.20 7.24
CA MET A 86 0.26 6.32 8.00
C MET A 86 -0.61 5.08 7.79
N LYS A 87 -1.40 4.79 8.81
CA LYS A 87 -2.42 3.74 8.81
C LYS A 87 -3.39 3.96 7.66
N GLY A 88 -3.57 2.92 6.86
CA GLY A 88 -4.55 2.84 5.79
C GLY A 88 -5.70 1.92 6.10
N ASN A 89 -6.27 1.34 5.03
CA ASN A 89 -7.34 0.34 5.09
C ASN A 89 -8.57 0.81 5.86
N TRP A 90 -8.93 2.08 5.70
CA TRP A 90 -10.15 2.66 6.24
C TRP A 90 -11.36 2.14 5.45
N LEU A 91 -12.24 1.40 6.12
CA LEU A 91 -13.41 0.81 5.48
C LEU A 91 -14.42 1.91 5.10
N GLY A 92 -14.87 1.87 3.85
CA GLY A 92 -15.78 2.87 3.29
C GLY A 92 -15.08 4.04 2.58
N ASP A 93 -13.76 4.16 2.73
CA ASP A 93 -12.99 5.20 2.06
C ASP A 93 -12.50 4.75 0.68
N LEU A 94 -12.23 5.73 -0.17
CA LEU A 94 -11.48 5.52 -1.41
C LEU A 94 -10.07 5.02 -1.09
N ILE A 95 -9.58 4.04 -1.85
CA ILE A 95 -8.19 3.59 -1.75
C ILE A 95 -7.26 4.71 -2.23
N TYR A 96 -7.62 5.37 -3.32
CA TYR A 96 -6.98 6.61 -3.79
C TYR A 96 -8.01 7.52 -4.48
N GLU A 97 -7.70 8.81 -4.54
CA GLU A 97 -8.53 9.78 -5.26
C GLU A 97 -8.62 9.41 -6.74
N ILE A 98 -9.83 9.26 -7.24
CA ILE A 98 -10.07 9.03 -8.66
C ILE A 98 -9.98 10.38 -9.38
N GLY A 99 -9.09 10.47 -10.35
CA GLY A 99 -8.88 11.69 -11.13
C GLY A 99 -7.88 11.47 -12.25
N ASN A 100 -7.64 12.55 -13.00
CA ASN A 100 -6.57 12.56 -13.99
C ASN A 100 -5.22 12.72 -13.28
N SER A 101 -4.19 12.02 -13.78
CA SER A 101 -2.82 12.26 -13.35
C SER A 101 -2.38 13.69 -13.68
N CYS A 102 -1.40 14.20 -12.92
CA CYS A 102 -0.90 15.55 -13.15
C CYS A 102 -0.24 15.66 -14.54
N LYS A 103 -0.41 16.81 -15.19
CA LYS A 103 0.27 17.16 -16.45
C LYS A 103 1.07 18.46 -16.32
N THR A 104 0.69 19.30 -15.36
CA THR A 104 1.29 20.57 -15.03
C THR A 104 1.41 20.69 -13.51
N ASP A 105 2.28 21.59 -13.03
CA ASP A 105 2.45 21.84 -11.60
C ASP A 105 1.14 22.31 -10.94
N ALA A 106 0.27 22.99 -11.70
CA ALA A 106 -1.04 23.45 -11.23
C ALA A 106 -2.04 22.31 -10.95
N ASP A 107 -1.81 21.10 -11.48
CA ASP A 107 -2.64 19.94 -11.19
C ASP A 107 -2.34 19.35 -9.80
N CYS A 108 -1.18 19.69 -9.21
CA CYS A 108 -0.78 19.24 -7.90
C CYS A 108 -1.42 20.08 -6.80
N LYS A 109 -2.37 19.47 -6.07
CA LYS A 109 -3.08 20.10 -4.95
C LYS A 109 -2.29 20.04 -3.63
N CYS A 110 -1.01 20.41 -3.67
CA CYS A 110 -0.15 20.44 -2.50
C CYS A 110 0.87 21.58 -2.56
N ASP A 111 1.28 22.07 -1.39
CA ASP A 111 2.25 23.16 -1.27
C ASP A 111 3.64 22.72 -1.69
N ASN A 112 4.33 23.57 -2.46
CA ASN A 112 5.66 23.32 -3.02
C ASN A 112 5.79 22.02 -3.83
N CYS A 113 4.73 21.61 -4.53
CA CYS A 113 4.75 20.43 -5.38
C CYS A 113 4.99 20.76 -6.85
N LYS A 114 5.73 19.89 -7.54
CA LYS A 114 5.86 19.89 -9.00
C LYS A 114 5.33 18.59 -9.59
N CYS A 115 4.79 18.67 -10.80
CA CYS A 115 4.38 17.49 -11.52
C CYS A 115 5.57 16.88 -12.27
N SER A 116 5.95 15.66 -11.89
CA SER A 116 6.79 14.78 -12.71
C SER A 116 5.95 14.28 -13.88
N LYS A 117 6.13 14.88 -15.06
CA LYS A 117 5.32 14.56 -16.25
C LYS A 117 5.56 13.14 -16.76
N GLU A 118 6.76 12.61 -16.54
CA GLU A 118 7.14 11.26 -16.97
C GLU A 118 6.48 10.19 -16.09
N GLU A 119 6.41 10.43 -14.79
CA GLU A 119 5.83 9.48 -13.82
C GLU A 119 4.35 9.77 -13.53
N ALA A 120 3.88 10.94 -13.95
CA ALA A 120 2.56 11.50 -13.66
C ALA A 120 2.27 11.64 -12.15
N LEU A 121 3.31 11.96 -11.37
CA LEU A 121 3.29 12.09 -9.91
C LEU A 121 3.59 13.51 -9.44
N CYS A 122 2.93 13.94 -8.37
CA CYS A 122 3.24 15.20 -7.69
C CYS A 122 4.34 14.99 -6.65
N ILE A 123 5.47 15.67 -6.81
CA ILE A 123 6.66 15.55 -5.97
C ILE A 123 6.86 16.84 -5.20
N VAL A 124 6.93 16.75 -3.87
CA VAL A 124 7.29 17.88 -2.99
C VAL A 124 8.75 18.28 -3.25
N GLN A 125 9.00 19.58 -3.39
CA GLN A 125 10.33 20.17 -3.57
C GLN A 125 10.93 20.63 -2.24
#